data_AF-A0A367PMP8-F1
#
_entry.id   AF-A0A367PMP8-F1
#
_cell.length_a   1.000
_cell.length_b   1.000
_cell.length_c   1.000
_cell.angle_alpha   90.00
_cell.angle_beta   90.00
_cell.angle_gamma   90.00
#
_symmetry.space_group_name_H-M   'P 1'
#
loop_
_entity.id
_entity.type
_entity.pdbx_description
1 polymer ?
#
loop_
_entity_poly.entity_id
_entity_poly.type
_entity_poly.pdbx_seq_one_letter_code
_entity_poly.pdbx_strand_id
1 'polypeptide(L)' 'MRILMLGCGNIGANVARELLPRRPELEYVFADLNLDAAEKLALELGGRPRAIRIDIHDRESLDSTLEGTARG' A
#
# COMPACT_ATOMS: atom_id res chain seq x y z
N MET A 1 9.98 1.18 10.24
CA MET A 1 8.95 2.16 9.81
C MET A 1 8.17 1.57 8.65
N ARG A 2 6.85 1.79 8.62
CA ARG A 2 5.94 1.22 7.62
C ARG A 2 5.26 2.34 6.84
N ILE A 3 5.10 2.17 5.53
CA ILE A 3 4.37 3.08 4.65
C ILE A 3 3.10 2.37 4.18
N LEU A 4 1.95 2.99 4.44
CA LEU A 4 0.67 2.64 3.83
C LEU A 4 0.47 3.54 2.60
N MET A 5 0.33 2.95 1.43
CA MET A 5 -0.03 3.67 0.21
C MET A 5 -1.50 3.40 -0.13
N LEU A 6 -2.31 4.45 -0.07
CA LEU A 6 -3.72 4.42 -0.45
C LEU A 6 -3.85 4.78 -1.94
N GLY A 7 -4.45 3.90 -2.72
CA GLY A 7 -4.63 4.02 -4.16
C GLY A 7 -3.46 3.44 -4.96
N CYS A 8 -3.76 2.40 -5.74
CA CYS A 8 -2.86 1.64 -6.61
C CYS A 8 -3.19 1.86 -8.10
N GLY A 9 -3.95 2.92 -8.41
CA GLY A 9 -4.13 3.42 -9.77
C GLY A 9 -2.84 4.05 -10.33
N ASN A 10 -2.96 4.77 -11.45
CA ASN A 10 -1.80 5.26 -12.20
C ASN A 10 -0.79 6.06 -11.36
N ILE A 11 -1.27 7.02 -10.57
CA ILE A 11 -0.40 7.89 -9.75
C ILE A 11 0.27 7.10 -8.64
N GLY A 12 -0.51 6.36 -7.84
CA GLY A 12 0.02 5.59 -6.73
C GLY A 12 1.02 4.52 -7.17
N ALA A 13 0.75 3.83 -8.28
CA ALA A 13 1.66 2.86 -8.87
C ALA A 13 2.99 3.49 -9.30
N ASN A 14 2.96 4.66 -9.95
CA ASN A 14 4.20 5.36 -10.32
C ASN A 14 4.99 5.83 -9.10
N VAL A 15 4.32 6.33 -8.06
CA VAL A 15 4.98 6.67 -6.79
C VAL A 15 5.63 5.42 -6.18
N ALA A 16 4.95 4.27 -6.17
CA ALA A 16 5.49 3.03 -5.62
C ALA A 16 6.74 2.54 -6.37
N ARG A 17 6.70 2.58 -7.72
CA ARG A 17 7.84 2.23 -8.59
C ARG A 17 9.07 3.08 -8.31
N GLU A 18 8.87 4.34 -7.98
CA GLU A 18 9.95 5.28 -7.69
C GLU A 18 10.43 5.18 -6.23
N LEU A 19 9.52 5.02 -5.28
CA LEU A 19 9.84 5.07 -3.86
C LEU A 19 10.49 3.78 -3.36
N LEU A 20 9.94 2.63 -3.75
CA LEU A 20 10.33 1.34 -3.19
C LEU A 20 11.81 0.98 -3.46
N PRO A 21 12.36 1.20 -4.68
CA PRO A 21 13.78 0.95 -4.94
C PRO A 21 14.71 1.92 -4.18
N ARG A 22 14.25 3.14 -3.89
CA ARG A 22 15.05 4.14 -3.17
C ARG A 22 15.10 3.88 -1.67
N ARG A 23 14.06 3.27 -1.10
CA ARG A 23 13.92 2.99 0.32
C ARG A 23 13.49 1.53 0.55
N PRO A 24 14.31 0.54 0.12
CA PRO A 24 13.95 -0.89 0.17
C PRO A 24 13.91 -1.46 1.60
N GLU A 25 14.44 -0.73 2.58
CA GLU A 25 14.46 -1.10 3.99
C GLU A 25 13.12 -0.84 4.72
N LEU A 26 12.20 -0.11 4.09
CA LEU A 26 10.88 0.17 4.64
C LEU A 26 9.89 -0.95 4.33
N GLU A 27 8.94 -1.15 5.24
CA GLU A 27 7.81 -2.03 4.97
C GLU A 27 6.73 -1.27 4.20
N TYR A 28 6.23 -1.85 3.10
CA TYR A 28 5.20 -1.24 2.28
C TYR A 28 3.91 -2.06 2.32
N VAL A 29 2.80 -1.35 2.45
CA VAL A 29 1.47 -1.91 2.27
C VAL A 29 0.72 -1.10 1.23
N PHE A 30 0.29 -1.78 0.18
CA PHE A 30 -0.51 -1.22 -0.91
C PHE A 30 -1.97 -1.51 -0.62
N ALA A 31 -2.76 -0.46 -0.56
CA ALA A 31 -4.17 -0.54 -0.21
C ALA A 31 -4.99 0.16 -1.28
N ASP A 32 -6.01 -0.52 -1.80
CA ASP A 32 -6.92 0.00 -2.80
C ASP A 32 -8.32 -0.59 -2.61
N LEU A 33 -9.35 0.08 -3.12
CA LEU A 33 -10.69 -0.49 -3.18
C LEU A 33 -10.72 -1.74 -4.07
N ASN A 34 -9.91 -1.73 -5.14
CA ASN A 34 -9.65 -2.85 -6.02
C ASN A 34 -8.43 -3.64 -5.56
N LEU A 35 -8.66 -4.77 -4.87
CA LEU A 35 -7.61 -5.64 -4.36
C LEU A 35 -6.65 -6.12 -5.48
N ASP A 36 -7.19 -6.49 -6.63
CA ASP A 36 -6.40 -7.00 -7.76
C ASP A 36 -5.37 -5.99 -8.25
N ALA A 37 -5.70 -4.68 -8.19
CA ALA A 37 -4.77 -3.62 -8.54
C ALA A 37 -3.60 -3.53 -7.55
N ALA A 38 -3.89 -3.63 -6.24
CA ALA A 38 -2.87 -3.62 -5.19
C ALA A 38 -1.97 -4.87 -5.26
N GLU A 39 -2.56 -6.05 -5.47
CA GLU A 39 -1.83 -7.31 -5.62
C GLU A 39 -0.94 -7.31 -6.86
N LYS A 40 -1.47 -6.85 -8.00
CA LYS A 40 -0.69 -6.72 -9.23
C LYS A 40 0.53 -5.81 -9.04
N LEU A 41 0.35 -4.67 -8.40
CA LEU A 41 1.45 -3.74 -8.13
C LEU A 41 2.48 -4.35 -7.16
N ALA A 42 2.03 -5.05 -6.12
CA ALA A 42 2.91 -5.74 -5.18
C ALA A 42 3.75 -6.81 -5.89
N LEU A 43 3.14 -7.61 -6.76
CA LEU A 43 3.82 -8.63 -7.55
C LEU A 43 4.83 -8.01 -8.54
N GLU A 44 4.43 -6.94 -9.23
CA GLU A 44 5.30 -6.19 -10.13
C GLU A 44 6.58 -5.69 -9.42
N LEU A 45 6.45 -5.27 -8.16
CA LEU A 45 7.54 -4.76 -7.34
C LEU A 45 8.25 -5.85 -6.51
N GLY A 46 8.19 -7.11 -6.98
CA GLY A 46 8.95 -8.22 -6.43
C GLY A 46 8.28 -8.94 -5.26
N GLY A 47 6.97 -8.76 -5.07
CA GLY A 47 6.14 -9.48 -4.09
C GLY A 47 6.45 -9.17 -2.62
N ARG A 48 7.29 -8.17 -2.35
CA ARG A 48 7.64 -7.75 -0.98
C ARG A 48 6.53 -6.94 -0.31
N PRO A 49 5.85 -5.99 -0.99
CA PRO A 49 4.76 -5.24 -0.39
C PRO A 49 3.58 -6.15 -0.06
N ARG A 50 2.91 -5.91 1.07
CA ARG A 50 1.59 -6.54 1.30
C ARG A 50 0.54 -5.78 0.50
N ALA A 51 -0.43 -6.50 -0.06
CA ALA A 51 -1.61 -5.90 -0.68
C ALA A 51 -2.82 -6.13 0.23
N ILE A 52 -3.66 -5.10 0.39
CA ILE A 52 -4.91 -5.18 1.13
C ILE A 52 -6.01 -4.45 0.38
N ARG A 53 -7.25 -4.90 0.59
CA ARG A 53 -8.43 -4.16 0.16
C ARG A 53 -8.79 -3.14 1.24
N ILE A 54 -9.11 -1.92 0.83
CA ILE A 54 -9.65 -0.90 1.74
C ILE A 54 -10.71 -0.06 1.03
N ASP A 55 -11.80 0.24 1.73
CA ASP A 55 -12.72 1.29 1.33
C ASP A 55 -12.44 2.52 2.18
N ILE A 56 -11.96 3.60 1.57
CA ILE A 56 -11.64 4.85 2.28
C ILE A 56 -12.89 5.60 2.76
N HIS A 57 -14.08 5.23 2.26
CA HIS A 57 -15.35 5.74 2.76
C HIS A 57 -15.85 4.98 3.98
N ASP A 58 -15.31 3.80 4.25
CA ASP A 58 -15.50 3.06 5.50
C ASP A 58 -14.47 3.52 6.52
N ARG A 59 -14.92 4.39 7.43
CA ARG A 59 -14.07 4.97 8.46
C ARG A 59 -13.45 3.91 9.38
N GLU A 60 -14.19 2.88 9.77
CA GLU A 60 -13.68 1.86 10.71
C GLU A 60 -12.61 1.00 10.05
N SER A 61 -12.82 0.65 8.77
CA SER A 61 -11.81 -0.02 7.96
C SER A 61 -10.54 0.83 7.79
N LEU A 62 -10.70 2.14 7.58
CA LEU A 62 -9.57 3.06 7.44
C LEU A 62 -8.78 3.21 8.75
N ASP A 63 -9.49 3.43 9.87
CA ASP A 63 -8.88 3.61 11.18
C ASP A 63 -8.08 2.35 11.59
N SER A 64 -8.67 1.15 11.45
CA SER A 64 -7.98 -0.12 11.76
C SER A 64 -6.72 -0.33 10.90
N THR A 65 -6.74 0.09 9.64
CA THR A 65 -5.58 -0.01 8.76
C THR A 65 -4.47 0.95 9.16
N LEU A 66 -4.82 2.18 9.54
CA LEU A 66 -3.87 3.21 9.96
C LEU A 66 -3.20 2.87 11.29
N GLU A 67 -3.92 2.30 12.26
CA GLU A 67 -3.34 1.86 13.55
C GLU A 67 -2.19 0.88 13.37
N GLY A 68 -2.28 -0.02 12.38
CA GLY A 68 -1.20 -0.95 12.01
C GLY A 68 0.04 -0.28 11.40
N THR A 69 -0.04 1.02 11.11
CA THR A 69 1.03 1.83 10.49
C THR A 69 1.66 2.82 11.48
N ALA A 70 0.95 3.18 12.55
CA ALA A 70 1.33 4.21 13.51
C ALA A 70 2.24 3.73 14.66
N ARG A 71 2.45 2.42 14.82
CA ARG A 71 3.40 1.87 15.81
C ARG A 71 4.81 1.82 15.22
N GLY A 72 5.45 2.99 15.19
CA GLY A 72 6.87 3.18 14.87
C GLY A 72 7.68 3.44 16.12
#